data_AF-A0A0Y0HPY3-F1
#
_entry.id   AF-A0A0Y0HPY3-F1
#
_cell.length_a   1.000
_cell.length_b   1.000
_cell.length_c   1.000
_cell.angle_alpha   90.00
_cell.angle_beta   90.00
_cell.angle_gamma   90.00
#
_symmetry.space_group_name_H-M   'P 1'
#
loop_
_entity.id
_entity.type
_entity.pdbx_description
1 polymer ?
#
loop_
_entity_poly.entity_id
_entity_poly.type
_entity_poly.pdbx_seq_one_letter_code
_entity_poly.pdbx_strand_id
1 'polypeptide(L)' 'GPVEVSFTVYEDFAHYKSGVYKHITGDEMGGHAVKLIGWGTTDDGEDYWLLANQWNRSWGD' A
#
# COMPACT_ATOMS: atom_id res chain seq x y z
N GLY A 1 -14.20 12.64 2.94
CA GLY A 1 -14.14 11.56 3.95
C GLY A 1 -13.33 10.41 3.41
N PRO A 2 -12.86 9.46 4.23
CA PRO A 2 -12.12 8.29 3.75
C PRO A 2 -12.96 7.46 2.76
N VAL A 3 -12.30 6.85 1.79
CA VAL A 3 -12.94 6.05 0.72
C VAL A 3 -12.37 4.64 0.74
N GLU A 4 -13.22 3.63 0.50
CA GLU A 4 -12.77 2.26 0.29
C GLU A 4 -12.23 2.10 -1.14
N VAL A 5 -11.06 1.50 -1.28
CA VAL A 5 -10.42 1.22 -2.57
C VAL A 5 -9.93 -0.23 -2.56
N SER A 6 -9.68 -0.80 -3.74
CA SER A 6 -9.07 -2.12 -3.86
C SER A 6 -7.90 -2.06 -4.82
N PHE A 7 -6.88 -2.86 -4.54
CA PHE A 7 -5.71 -3.02 -5.41
C PHE A 7 -5.28 -4.49 -5.46
N THR A 8 -4.54 -4.83 -6.51
CA THR A 8 -3.96 -6.16 -6.66
C THR A 8 -2.73 -6.29 -5.76
N VAL A 9 -2.72 -7.32 -4.94
CA VAL A 9 -1.60 -7.69 -4.07
C VAL A 9 -0.70 -8.68 -4.79
N TYR A 10 0.61 -8.43 -4.72
CA TYR A 10 1.66 -9.32 -5.20
C TYR A 10 2.48 -9.85 -4.00
N GLU A 11 3.25 -10.92 -4.21
CA GLU A 11 4.06 -11.54 -3.14
C GLU A 11 5.06 -10.58 -2.48
N ASP A 12 5.59 -9.63 -3.25
CA ASP A 12 6.51 -8.60 -2.72
C ASP A 12 5.82 -7.63 -1.75
N PHE A 13 4.51 -7.38 -1.90
CA PHE A 13 3.74 -6.54 -0.99
C PHE A 13 3.74 -7.12 0.41
N ALA A 14 3.63 -8.44 0.58
CA ALA A 14 3.65 -9.09 1.89
C ALA A 14 4.93 -8.77 2.71
N HIS A 15 6.02 -8.44 2.01
CA HIS A 15 7.32 -8.11 2.58
C HIS A 15 7.58 -6.60 2.71
N TYR A 16 6.64 -5.74 2.28
CA TYR A 16 6.75 -4.29 2.42
C TYR A 16 6.98 -3.89 3.89
N LYS A 17 7.86 -2.90 4.08
CA LYS A 17 8.23 -2.37 5.40
C LYS A 17 8.07 -0.86 5.49
N SER A 18 8.54 -0.12 4.50
CA SER A 18 8.49 1.35 4.48
C SER A 18 8.72 1.89 3.08
N GLY A 19 8.42 3.18 2.87
CA GLY A 19 8.57 3.89 1.60
C GLY A 19 7.29 3.95 0.76
N VAL A 20 7.40 4.23 -0.54
CA VAL A 20 6.26 4.16 -1.45
C VAL A 20 6.26 2.80 -2.12
N TYR A 21 5.28 1.95 -1.79
CA TYR A 21 5.20 0.63 -2.40
C TYR A 21 4.95 0.72 -3.91
N LYS A 22 5.74 -0.04 -4.66
CA LYS A 22 5.53 -0.37 -6.07
C LYS A 22 5.82 -1.85 -6.25
N HIS A 23 4.97 -2.52 -7.01
CA HIS A 23 5.25 -3.90 -7.41
C HIS A 23 6.51 -3.94 -8.29
N ILE A 24 7.43 -4.84 -7.96
CA ILE A 24 8.70 -5.07 -8.68
C ILE A 24 8.82 -6.56 -9.07
N THR A 25 8.34 -7.48 -8.23
CA THR A 25 8.53 -8.93 -8.43
C THR A 25 7.45 -9.77 -7.72
N GLY A 26 7.37 -11.05 -8.08
CA GLY A 26 6.47 -12.03 -7.47
C GLY A 26 5.12 -12.14 -8.16
N ASP A 27 4.43 -13.23 -7.88
CA ASP A 27 3.15 -13.55 -8.53
C ASP A 27 1.98 -12.77 -7.92
N GLU A 28 0.90 -12.64 -8.71
CA GLU A 28 -0.37 -12.07 -8.23
C GLU A 28 -0.98 -12.98 -7.15
N MET A 29 -1.29 -12.40 -6.00
CA MET A 29 -1.95 -13.10 -4.88
C MET A 29 -3.46 -12.85 -4.83
N GLY A 30 -3.95 -11.84 -5.56
CA GLY A 30 -5.36 -11.48 -5.67
C GLY A 30 -5.68 -10.04 -5.28
N GLY A 31 -6.97 -9.72 -5.16
CA GLY A 31 -7.44 -8.37 -4.78
C GLY A 31 -7.52 -8.15 -3.28
N HIS A 32 -7.19 -6.94 -2.83
CA HIS A 32 -7.28 -6.54 -1.42
C HIS A 32 -7.94 -5.17 -1.28
N ALA A 33 -8.94 -5.08 -0.40
CA ALA A 33 -9.66 -3.84 -0.11
C ALA A 33 -9.02 -3.13 1.09
N VAL A 34 -8.78 -1.82 0.96
CA VAL A 34 -8.16 -0.98 1.98
C VAL A 34 -8.83 0.39 2.04
N LYS A 35 -8.54 1.15 3.10
CA LYS A 35 -9.12 2.47 3.30
C LYS A 35 -8.15 3.56 2.88
N LEU A 36 -8.52 4.34 1.86
CA LEU A 36 -7.80 5.54 1.46
C LEU A 36 -8.08 6.68 2.44
N ILE A 37 -7.01 7.19 3.06
CA ILE A 37 -7.08 8.22 4.10
C ILE A 37 -6.34 9.52 3.73
N GLY A 38 -5.52 9.52 2.68
CA GLY A 38 -4.82 10.72 2.23
C GLY A 38 -3.90 10.47 1.04
N TRP A 39 -3.14 11.49 0.70
CA TRP A 39 -2.10 11.48 -0.34
C TRP A 39 -1.03 12.49 0.02
N GLY A 40 0.11 12.41 -0.66
CA GLY A 40 1.20 13.36 -0.50
C GLY A 40 2.27 13.17 -1.56
N THR A 41 3.36 13.90 -1.37
CA THR A 41 4.57 13.82 -2.18
C THR A 41 5.74 13.69 -1.22
N THR A 42 6.65 12.75 -1.47
CA THR A 42 7.88 12.59 -0.68
C THR A 42 8.83 13.77 -0.92
N ASP A 43 9.87 13.90 -0.09
CA ASP A 43 10.87 14.97 -0.23
C ASP A 43 11.65 14.90 -1.56
N ASP A 44 11.75 13.72 -2.17
CA ASP A 44 12.35 13.46 -3.48
C ASP A 44 11.37 13.58 -4.66
N GLY A 45 10.11 13.96 -4.41
CA GLY A 45 9.13 14.29 -5.43
C GLY A 45 8.26 13.12 -5.91
N GLU A 46 8.20 12.02 -5.16
CA GLU A 46 7.37 10.86 -5.48
C GLU A 46 5.98 11.00 -4.87
N ASP A 47 4.95 11.03 -5.72
CA ASP A 47 3.55 11.08 -5.26
C ASP A 47 3.10 9.72 -4.72
N TYR A 48 2.35 9.74 -3.61
CA TYR A 48 1.86 8.54 -2.95
C TYR A 48 0.43 8.67 -2.40
N TRP A 49 -0.22 7.52 -2.23
CA TRP A 49 -1.48 7.38 -1.50
C TRP A 49 -1.21 6.84 -0.10
N LEU A 50 -1.88 7.42 0.90
CA LEU A 50 -1.83 6.93 2.27
C LEU A 50 -3.04 6.02 2.51
N LEU A 51 -2.76 4.74 2.78
CA LEU A 51 -3.76 3.69 2.93
C LEU A 51 -3.69 3.10 4.35
N ALA A 52 -4.84 2.95 4.99
CA ALA A 52 -4.95 2.16 6.22
C ALA A 52 -5.27 0.71 5.86
N ASN A 53 -4.34 -0.19 6.17
CA ASN A 53 -4.47 -1.64 5.97
C ASN A 53 -5.05 -2.34 7.23
N GLN A 54 -5.55 -3.58 7.07
CA GLN A 54 -6.10 -4.42 8.14
C GLN A 54 -5.20 -5.58 8.58
N TRP A 55 -3.91 -5.59 8.21
CA TRP A 55 -2.96 -6.66 8.58
C TRP A 55 -2.21 -6.37 9.87
N ASN A 56 -2.93 -6.27 11.00
CA ASN A 56 -2.36 -5.95 12.32
C ASN A 56 -1.50 -4.66 12.35
N ARG A 57 -1.01 -4.24 13.53
CA ARG A 57 -0.19 -3.01 13.66
C ARG A 57 1.31 -3.23 13.49
N SER A 58 1.74 -4.47 13.31
CA SER A 58 3.15 -4.85 13.18
C SER A 58 3.58 -5.08 11.73
N TRP A 59 2.69 -4.80 10.77
CA TRP A 59 2.95 -4.95 9.36
C TRP A 59 3.03 -3.58 8.69
N GLY A 60 4.10 -3.33 7.93
CA GLY A 60 4.35 -2.07 7.24
C GLY A 60 4.49 -0.85 8.17
N ASP A 61 4.63 0.32 7.54
CA ASP A 61 4.65 1.66 8.16
C ASP A 61 3.88 2.64 7.27
#